data_AF-A0A2A4ZWN8-F1
#
_entry.id   AF-A0A2A4ZWN8-F1
#
_cell.length_a   1.000
_cell.length_b   1.000
_cell.length_c   1.000
_cell.angle_alpha   90.00
_cell.angle_beta   90.00
_cell.angle_gamma   90.00
#
_symmetry.space_group_name_H-M   'P 1'
#
loop_
_entity.id
_entity.type
_entity.pdbx_description
1 polymer ?
#
loop_
_entity_poly.entity_id
_entity_poly.type
_entity_poly.pdbx_seq_one_letter_code
_entity_poly.pdbx_strand_id
1 'polypeptide(L)'
;PLFRSDPFIDRSERGFYGDVIEEIDASVGKVLDAVRERGLSENTIVIFSSDNGPWLEYGDMGGSAGLLRAGKGTTFEGGMRVPTIVWWPGTAKPGVVTDPGATLDLLPTFCALAGVAAPTDRTLDGADISGRIRGNSASPRDTVFYYRGDILYAVRNGPWKMHFRSRPRSGAKETIHEIPLLYHLERDPSEKKDLAKKHPEIIERLRAVAEAHTTTLKPVENQMVKVLPKKKPDQD
;
A
#
# COMPACT_ATOMS: atom_id res chain seq x y z
N PRO A 1 -17.52 -2.29 6.84
CA PRO A 1 -18.93 -2.31 6.42
C PRO A 1 -19.04 -2.92 5.02
N LEU A 2 -19.75 -4.05 4.91
CA LEU A 2 -20.06 -4.67 3.62
C LEU A 2 -21.50 -4.34 3.30
N PHE A 3 -21.74 -3.83 2.11
CA PHE A 3 -23.06 -3.46 1.62
C PHE A 3 -23.09 -3.67 0.11
N ARG A 4 -24.20 -4.20 -0.38
CA ARG A 4 -24.50 -4.38 -1.80
C ARG A 4 -25.92 -3.90 -2.08
N SER A 5 -26.17 -3.27 -3.22
CA SER A 5 -27.51 -2.91 -3.66
C SER A 5 -28.26 -4.09 -4.29
N ASP A 6 -29.58 -3.98 -4.41
CA ASP A 6 -30.47 -5.05 -4.92
C ASP A 6 -30.01 -5.68 -6.24
N PRO A 7 -29.53 -4.92 -7.26
CA PRO A 7 -29.07 -5.52 -8.52
C PRO A 7 -27.88 -6.47 -8.37
N PHE A 8 -27.12 -6.37 -7.28
CA PHE A 8 -25.91 -7.14 -7.02
C PHE A 8 -26.11 -8.29 -6.04
N ILE A 9 -27.33 -8.50 -5.51
CA ILE A 9 -27.59 -9.60 -4.57
C ILE A 9 -27.41 -10.95 -5.27
N ASP A 10 -26.53 -11.78 -4.69
CA ASP A 10 -26.27 -13.18 -5.06
C ASP A 10 -25.89 -13.35 -6.54
N ARG A 11 -25.11 -12.40 -7.05
CA ARG A 11 -24.58 -12.38 -8.42
C ARG A 11 -23.24 -13.09 -8.52
N SER A 12 -22.41 -12.91 -7.51
CA SER A 12 -21.04 -13.37 -7.48
C SER A 12 -20.93 -14.77 -6.93
N GLU A 13 -20.11 -15.60 -7.59
CA GLU A 13 -19.72 -16.92 -7.07
C GLU A 13 -18.98 -16.82 -5.73
N ARG A 14 -18.44 -15.64 -5.39
CA ARG A 14 -17.75 -15.38 -4.11
C ARG A 14 -18.70 -14.87 -3.02
N GLY A 15 -20.00 -15.10 -3.18
CA GLY A 15 -21.02 -14.78 -2.20
C GLY A 15 -21.04 -13.28 -1.86
N PHE A 16 -21.37 -12.96 -0.61
CA PHE A 16 -21.62 -11.58 -0.21
C PHE A 16 -20.45 -10.64 -0.44
N TYR A 17 -19.22 -11.05 -0.12
CA TYR A 17 -18.06 -10.22 -0.40
C TYR A 17 -17.88 -10.01 -1.90
N GLY A 18 -18.09 -11.05 -2.71
CA GLY A 18 -18.03 -10.98 -4.16
C GLY A 18 -18.99 -9.95 -4.75
N ASP A 19 -20.24 -9.95 -4.30
CA ASP A 19 -21.25 -9.00 -4.77
C ASP A 19 -20.85 -7.54 -4.50
N VAL A 20 -20.25 -7.26 -3.34
CA VAL A 20 -19.73 -5.91 -3.03
C VAL A 20 -18.62 -5.54 -4.01
N ILE A 21 -17.74 -6.48 -4.36
CA ILE A 21 -16.66 -6.23 -5.32
C ILE A 21 -17.21 -6.02 -6.74
N GLU A 22 -18.20 -6.80 -7.17
CA GLU A 22 -18.85 -6.62 -8.48
C GLU A 22 -19.58 -5.27 -8.58
N GLU A 23 -20.20 -4.80 -7.49
CA GLU A 23 -20.79 -3.47 -7.46
C GLU A 23 -19.74 -2.35 -7.56
N ILE A 24 -18.59 -2.51 -6.88
CA ILE A 24 -17.47 -1.58 -7.01
C ILE A 24 -16.94 -1.57 -8.44
N ASP A 25 -16.74 -2.74 -9.05
CA ASP A 25 -16.27 -2.89 -10.43
C ASP A 25 -17.22 -2.20 -11.44
N ALA A 26 -18.51 -2.49 -11.35
CA ALA A 26 -19.53 -1.85 -12.18
C ALA A 26 -19.59 -0.33 -11.96
N SER A 27 -19.36 0.14 -10.73
CA SER A 27 -19.31 1.57 -10.41
C SER A 27 -18.08 2.26 -11.01
N VAL A 28 -16.92 1.62 -11.00
CA VAL A 28 -15.72 2.10 -11.72
C VAL A 28 -16.00 2.16 -13.22
N GLY A 29 -16.69 1.16 -13.78
CA GLY A 29 -17.15 1.18 -15.17
C GLY A 29 -17.93 2.43 -15.53
N LYS A 30 -18.93 2.80 -14.71
CA LYS A 30 -19.73 4.03 -14.91
C LYS A 30 -18.89 5.31 -14.88
N VAL A 31 -17.88 5.40 -14.01
CA VAL A 31 -16.95 6.54 -13.98
C VAL A 31 -16.16 6.62 -15.28
N LEU A 32 -15.62 5.49 -15.75
CA LEU A 32 -14.85 5.44 -16.99
C LEU A 32 -15.72 5.76 -18.22
N ASP A 33 -16.95 5.27 -18.25
CA ASP A 33 -17.91 5.56 -19.33
C ASP A 33 -18.22 7.06 -19.38
N ALA A 34 -18.49 7.70 -18.24
CA ALA A 34 -18.70 9.15 -18.18
C ALA A 34 -17.49 9.96 -18.67
N VAL A 35 -16.26 9.50 -18.39
CA VAL A 35 -15.03 10.11 -18.90
C VAL A 35 -14.92 9.95 -20.43
N ARG A 36 -15.27 8.78 -20.98
CA ARG A 36 -15.25 8.51 -22.42
C ARG A 36 -16.30 9.30 -23.18
N GLU A 37 -17.55 9.29 -22.72
CA GLU A 37 -18.68 9.99 -23.35
C GLU A 37 -18.45 11.50 -23.46
N ARG A 38 -17.68 12.08 -22.53
CA ARG A 38 -17.29 13.50 -22.55
C ARG A 38 -16.04 13.80 -23.39
N GLY A 39 -15.42 12.80 -24.01
CA GLY A 39 -14.19 12.97 -24.79
C GLY A 39 -12.97 13.33 -23.94
N LEU A 40 -12.96 13.02 -22.64
CA LEU A 40 -11.90 13.41 -21.70
C LEU A 40 -10.82 12.34 -21.48
N SER A 41 -10.89 11.23 -22.23
CA SER A 41 -10.09 10.02 -21.95
C SER A 41 -8.57 10.26 -21.99
N GLU A 42 -8.06 11.01 -22.96
CA GLU A 42 -6.62 11.28 -23.08
C GLU A 42 -6.12 12.31 -22.05
N ASN A 43 -7.02 13.08 -21.45
CA ASN A 43 -6.73 14.13 -20.47
C ASN A 43 -7.19 13.77 -19.04
N THR A 44 -7.47 12.49 -18.79
CA THR A 44 -7.88 11.99 -17.47
C THR A 44 -7.04 10.79 -17.10
N ILE A 45 -6.30 10.90 -15.99
CA ILE A 45 -5.67 9.76 -15.34
C ILE A 45 -6.62 9.18 -14.31
N VAL A 46 -6.81 7.86 -14.34
CA VAL A 46 -7.55 7.11 -13.32
C VAL A 46 -6.61 6.11 -12.66
N ILE A 47 -6.51 6.18 -11.33
CA ILE A 47 -5.72 5.25 -10.53
C ILE A 47 -6.66 4.51 -9.59
N PHE A 48 -6.71 3.18 -9.72
CA PHE A 48 -7.46 2.32 -8.81
C PHE A 48 -6.47 1.61 -7.88
N SER A 49 -6.73 1.64 -6.57
CA SER A 49 -5.91 0.93 -5.57
C SER A 49 -6.71 0.62 -4.30
N SER A 50 -6.04 0.07 -3.28
CA SER A 50 -6.60 -0.23 -1.96
C SER A 50 -5.75 0.40 -0.84
N ASP A 51 -6.33 0.59 0.35
CA ASP A 51 -5.67 1.18 1.51
C ASP A 51 -4.77 0.19 2.27
N ASN A 52 -5.16 -1.09 2.28
CA ASN A 52 -4.48 -2.18 2.97
C ASN A 52 -4.89 -3.54 2.38
N GLY A 53 -4.19 -4.59 2.79
CA GLY A 53 -4.57 -5.98 2.50
C GLY A 53 -5.93 -6.41 3.05
N PRO A 54 -6.40 -7.61 2.69
CA PRO A 54 -7.73 -8.11 3.05
C PRO A 54 -7.87 -8.43 4.55
N TRP A 55 -9.08 -8.30 5.06
CA TRP A 55 -9.40 -8.74 6.42
C TRP A 55 -9.69 -10.24 6.46
N LEU A 56 -8.64 -11.06 6.51
CA LEU A 56 -8.75 -12.52 6.42
C LEU A 56 -9.57 -13.18 7.55
N GLU A 57 -9.64 -12.55 8.72
CA GLU A 57 -10.41 -13.03 9.88
C GLU A 57 -11.93 -13.05 9.63
N TYR A 58 -12.41 -12.33 8.60
CA TYR A 58 -13.82 -12.31 8.22
C TYR A 58 -14.23 -13.51 7.33
N GLY A 59 -13.33 -14.45 7.07
CA GLY A 59 -13.62 -15.64 6.27
C GLY A 59 -14.12 -15.28 4.88
N ASP A 60 -15.24 -15.88 4.47
CA ASP A 60 -15.87 -15.64 3.16
C ASP A 60 -16.44 -14.21 3.00
N MET A 61 -16.53 -13.45 4.10
CA MET A 61 -16.86 -12.03 4.10
C MET A 61 -15.61 -11.13 3.93
N GLY A 62 -14.45 -11.72 3.65
CA GLY A 62 -13.18 -11.04 3.46
C GLY A 62 -12.60 -11.18 2.05
N GLY A 63 -11.64 -10.33 1.73
CA GLY A 63 -10.85 -10.43 0.50
C GLY A 63 -9.81 -11.55 0.55
N SER A 64 -9.05 -11.70 -0.53
CA SER A 64 -7.94 -12.65 -0.63
C SER A 64 -6.61 -11.93 -0.81
N ALA A 65 -5.56 -12.44 -0.18
CA ALA A 65 -4.19 -11.96 -0.38
C ALA A 65 -3.49 -12.72 -1.54
N GLY A 66 -4.22 -13.63 -2.20
CA GLY A 66 -3.68 -14.55 -3.18
C GLY A 66 -2.55 -15.38 -2.59
N LEU A 67 -1.39 -15.34 -3.25
CA LEU A 67 -0.18 -16.04 -2.82
C LEU A 67 0.60 -15.33 -1.70
N LEU A 68 0.23 -14.10 -1.36
CA LEU A 68 0.96 -13.28 -0.40
C LEU A 68 0.65 -13.72 1.04
N ARG A 69 1.60 -13.49 1.94
CA ARG A 69 1.47 -13.90 3.34
C ARG A 69 0.61 -12.92 4.13
N ALA A 70 -0.32 -13.49 4.91
CA ALA A 70 -1.19 -12.77 5.84
C ALA A 70 -2.07 -11.69 5.17
N GLY A 71 -2.60 -10.76 5.95
CA GLY A 71 -3.59 -9.78 5.52
C GLY A 71 -3.50 -8.49 6.34
N LYS A 72 -4.60 -7.74 6.36
CA LYS A 72 -4.77 -6.48 7.08
C LYS A 72 -4.10 -6.48 8.45
N GLY A 73 -3.48 -5.37 8.83
CA GLY A 73 -2.88 -5.16 10.16
C GLY A 73 -1.57 -5.92 10.40
N THR A 74 -1.00 -6.55 9.38
CA THR A 74 0.34 -7.15 9.41
C THR A 74 1.27 -6.42 8.43
N THR A 75 2.58 -6.54 8.64
CA THR A 75 3.61 -5.98 7.75
C THR A 75 4.18 -7.02 6.77
N PHE A 76 3.55 -8.19 6.68
CA PHE A 76 3.78 -9.15 5.60
C PHE A 76 3.19 -8.61 4.28
N GLU A 77 3.61 -9.17 3.15
CA GLU A 77 3.22 -8.65 1.84
C GLU A 77 1.71 -8.64 1.64
N GLY A 78 0.97 -9.63 2.15
CA GLY A 78 -0.48 -9.66 2.04
C GLY A 78 -1.19 -8.58 2.86
N GLY A 79 -0.50 -7.90 3.79
CA GLY A 79 -1.07 -6.82 4.59
C GLY A 79 -0.93 -5.42 3.99
N MET A 80 0.09 -5.20 3.15
CA MET A 80 0.45 -3.86 2.66
C MET A 80 0.72 -3.78 1.14
N ARG A 81 0.90 -4.90 0.44
CA ARG A 81 0.94 -4.92 -1.04
C ARG A 81 -0.49 -4.97 -1.56
N VAL A 82 -0.88 -3.95 -2.31
CA VAL A 82 -2.26 -3.75 -2.80
C VAL A 82 -2.31 -3.82 -4.33
N PRO A 83 -3.47 -4.18 -4.93
CA PRO A 83 -3.65 -4.03 -6.37
C PRO A 83 -3.54 -2.55 -6.74
N THR A 84 -2.92 -2.25 -7.87
CA THR A 84 -2.87 -0.89 -8.43
C THR A 84 -2.99 -0.95 -9.94
N ILE A 85 -3.96 -0.21 -10.50
CA ILE A 85 -4.17 -0.05 -11.94
C ILE A 85 -4.05 1.43 -12.26
N VAL A 86 -3.28 1.76 -13.30
CA VAL A 86 -3.22 3.10 -13.88
C VAL A 86 -3.82 3.06 -15.27
N TRP A 87 -4.88 3.82 -15.48
CA TRP A 87 -5.54 3.98 -16.77
C TRP A 87 -5.36 5.44 -17.23
N TRP A 88 -4.70 5.62 -18.37
CA TRP A 88 -4.51 6.94 -18.99
C TRP A 88 -4.25 6.79 -20.49
N PRO A 89 -5.32 6.67 -21.31
CA PRO A 89 -5.21 6.50 -22.76
C PRO A 89 -4.30 7.52 -23.42
N GLY A 90 -3.52 7.06 -24.42
CA GLY A 90 -2.55 7.89 -25.14
C GLY A 90 -1.27 8.23 -24.36
N THR A 91 -1.26 8.05 -23.03
CA THR A 91 -0.11 8.42 -22.17
C THR A 91 0.51 7.23 -21.45
N ALA A 92 -0.28 6.43 -20.74
CA ALA A 92 0.21 5.24 -20.05
C ALA A 92 0.40 4.09 -21.05
N LYS A 93 1.58 3.45 -21.01
CA LYS A 93 1.86 2.27 -21.84
C LYS A 93 1.15 1.04 -21.27
N PRO A 94 0.32 0.31 -22.05
CA PRO A 94 -0.28 -0.94 -21.59
C PRO A 94 0.80 -1.95 -21.22
N GLY A 95 0.67 -2.59 -20.06
CA GLY A 95 1.60 -3.63 -19.62
C GLY A 95 1.54 -3.89 -18.11
N VAL A 96 2.38 -4.82 -17.67
CA VAL A 96 2.59 -5.13 -16.26
C VAL A 96 3.87 -4.42 -15.80
N VAL A 97 3.78 -3.69 -14.70
CA VAL A 97 4.92 -3.03 -14.06
C VAL A 97 5.26 -3.77 -12.77
N THR A 98 6.53 -4.18 -12.64
CA THR A 98 7.05 -4.89 -11.46
C THR A 98 7.85 -3.99 -10.52
N ASP A 99 8.13 -2.75 -10.94
CA ASP A 99 8.81 -1.75 -10.13
C ASP A 99 8.02 -1.47 -8.85
N PRO A 100 8.69 -1.24 -7.71
CA PRO A 100 7.98 -0.89 -6.49
C PRO A 100 7.38 0.52 -6.61
N GLY A 101 6.21 0.67 -5.99
CA GLY A 101 5.49 1.93 -5.82
C GLY A 101 4.78 1.94 -4.47
N ALA A 102 4.44 3.12 -3.97
CA ALA A 102 3.69 3.32 -2.75
C ALA A 102 2.58 4.35 -2.97
N THR A 103 1.50 4.27 -2.18
CA THR A 103 0.46 5.31 -2.17
C THR A 103 1.00 6.69 -1.80
N LEU A 104 2.14 6.73 -1.09
CA LEU A 104 2.92 7.93 -0.79
C LEU A 104 3.38 8.69 -2.05
N ASP A 105 3.60 7.98 -3.16
CA ASP A 105 4.07 8.53 -4.44
C ASP A 105 2.99 9.36 -5.16
N LEU A 106 1.72 9.18 -4.78
CA LEU A 106 0.60 9.85 -5.45
C LEU A 106 0.66 11.37 -5.31
N LEU A 107 0.99 11.90 -4.12
CA LEU A 107 1.07 13.35 -3.91
C LEU A 107 2.10 14.03 -4.84
N PRO A 108 3.40 13.69 -4.81
CA PRO A 108 4.37 14.33 -5.69
C PRO A 108 4.08 14.07 -7.18
N THR A 109 3.55 12.89 -7.52
CA THR A 109 3.14 12.58 -8.90
C THR A 109 2.01 13.50 -9.37
N PHE A 110 0.98 13.72 -8.56
CA PHE A 110 -0.12 14.61 -8.90
C PHE A 110 0.33 16.08 -8.98
N CYS A 111 1.23 16.51 -8.09
CA CYS A 111 1.84 17.84 -8.20
C CYS A 111 2.56 18.01 -9.54
N ALA A 112 3.40 17.04 -9.93
CA ALA A 112 4.13 17.07 -11.19
C ALA A 112 3.20 17.06 -12.41
N LEU A 113 2.17 16.21 -12.39
CA LEU A 113 1.19 16.14 -13.49
C LEU A 113 0.33 17.41 -13.63
N ALA A 114 0.01 18.07 -12.51
CA ALA A 114 -0.74 19.32 -12.51
C ALA A 114 0.14 20.56 -12.76
N GLY A 115 1.46 20.40 -12.87
CA GLY A 115 2.39 21.52 -13.05
C GLY A 115 2.50 22.44 -11.83
N VAL A 116 2.24 21.92 -10.62
CA VAL A 116 2.33 22.66 -9.36
C VAL A 116 3.50 22.17 -8.51
N ALA A 117 4.08 23.05 -7.70
CA ALA A 117 5.13 22.67 -6.78
C ALA A 117 4.60 21.77 -5.66
N ALA A 118 5.29 20.66 -5.39
CA ALA A 118 5.07 19.90 -4.17
C ALA A 118 5.55 20.70 -2.93
N PRO A 119 5.01 20.42 -1.72
CA PRO A 119 5.47 21.09 -0.50
C PRO A 119 6.99 20.98 -0.30
N THR A 120 7.65 22.12 -0.06
CA THR A 120 9.10 22.21 0.17
C THR A 120 9.47 22.51 1.62
N ASP A 121 8.47 22.77 2.47
CA ASP A 121 8.62 23.05 3.90
C ASP A 121 8.81 21.78 4.76
N ARG A 122 8.75 20.60 4.13
CA ARG A 122 8.86 19.28 4.77
C ARG A 122 9.46 18.26 3.82
N THR A 123 10.00 17.19 4.39
CA THR A 123 10.38 16.00 3.63
C THR A 123 9.13 15.23 3.20
N LEU A 124 9.08 14.79 1.96
CA LEU A 124 8.06 13.87 1.46
C LEU A 124 8.67 12.47 1.32
N ASP A 125 7.95 11.45 1.78
CA ASP A 125 8.36 10.05 1.61
C ASP A 125 8.01 9.48 0.21
N GLY A 126 7.15 10.18 -0.52
CA GLY A 126 6.77 9.87 -1.90
C GLY A 126 7.78 10.41 -2.92
N ALA A 127 7.79 9.80 -4.10
CA ALA A 127 8.52 10.28 -5.27
C ALA A 127 7.59 10.43 -6.48
N ASP A 128 7.92 11.33 -7.40
CA ASP A 128 7.20 11.46 -8.67
C ASP A 128 7.44 10.23 -9.56
N ILE A 129 6.37 9.47 -9.82
CA ILE A 129 6.39 8.29 -10.70
C ILE A 129 5.76 8.58 -12.09
N SER A 130 5.51 9.85 -12.43
CA SER A 130 4.91 10.25 -13.72
C SER A 130 5.73 9.77 -14.92
N GLY A 131 7.06 9.83 -14.83
CA GLY A 131 7.98 9.28 -15.84
C GLY A 131 7.78 7.77 -16.04
N ARG A 132 7.53 7.04 -14.95
CA ARG A 132 7.24 5.61 -15.01
C ARG A 132 5.88 5.31 -15.63
N ILE A 133 4.85 6.08 -15.27
CA ILE A 133 3.49 5.98 -15.83
C ILE A 133 3.52 6.19 -17.36
N ARG A 134 4.23 7.21 -17.83
CA ARG A 134 4.44 7.49 -19.27
C ARG A 134 5.32 6.42 -19.97
N GLY A 135 5.97 5.56 -19.19
CA GLY A 135 6.88 4.53 -19.70
C GLY A 135 8.19 5.09 -20.25
N ASN A 136 8.66 6.21 -19.69
CA ASN A 136 9.89 6.90 -20.08
C ASN A 136 11.08 6.57 -19.15
N SER A 137 10.80 6.11 -17.92
CA SER A 137 11.82 5.79 -16.92
C SER A 137 11.38 4.62 -16.04
N ALA A 138 12.30 4.01 -15.30
CA ALA A 138 11.97 3.14 -14.17
C ALA A 138 11.35 3.96 -13.02
N SER A 139 10.71 3.28 -12.06
CA SER A 139 10.33 3.91 -10.80
C SER A 139 11.58 4.45 -10.08
N PRO A 140 11.56 5.68 -9.53
CA PRO A 140 12.62 6.16 -8.64
C PRO A 140 12.61 5.47 -7.28
N ARG A 141 11.53 4.75 -6.95
CA ARG A 141 11.43 3.99 -5.71
C ARG A 141 12.19 2.68 -5.85
N ASP A 142 13.06 2.43 -4.89
CA ASP A 142 13.70 1.12 -4.68
C ASP A 142 13.50 0.61 -3.25
N THR A 143 13.06 1.48 -2.33
CA THR A 143 12.89 1.17 -0.91
C THR A 143 11.46 1.40 -0.44
N VAL A 144 10.96 0.49 0.40
CA VAL A 144 9.65 0.59 1.07
C VAL A 144 9.85 0.29 2.56
N PHE A 145 9.34 1.17 3.43
CA PHE A 145 9.36 1.01 4.88
C PHE A 145 7.97 0.60 5.37
N TYR A 146 7.91 -0.42 6.23
CA TYR A 146 6.66 -1.02 6.70
C TYR A 146 6.51 -0.72 8.19
N TYR A 147 5.65 0.23 8.51
CA TYR A 147 5.34 0.63 9.89
C TYR A 147 4.09 -0.08 10.41
N ARG A 148 4.07 -0.32 11.72
CA ARG A 148 2.84 -0.61 12.46
C ARG A 148 2.82 0.28 13.69
N GLY A 149 1.92 1.27 13.69
CA GLY A 149 1.99 2.38 14.64
C GLY A 149 3.21 3.25 14.34
N ASP A 150 3.96 3.59 15.39
CA ASP A 150 5.20 4.38 15.33
C ASP A 150 6.47 3.51 15.21
N ILE A 151 6.33 2.18 15.10
CA ILE A 151 7.45 1.24 15.06
C ILE A 151 7.68 0.75 13.62
N LEU A 152 8.93 0.84 13.16
CA LEU A 152 9.39 0.22 11.91
C LEU A 152 9.53 -1.29 12.10
N TYR A 153 8.75 -2.07 11.34
CA TYR A 153 8.71 -3.53 11.44
C TYR A 153 9.53 -4.21 10.35
N ALA A 154 9.49 -3.68 9.14
CA ALA A 154 10.21 -4.24 8.00
C ALA A 154 10.68 -3.17 7.03
N VAL A 155 11.71 -3.50 6.26
CA VAL A 155 12.22 -2.70 5.15
C VAL A 155 12.38 -3.61 3.93
N ARG A 156 11.93 -3.13 2.77
CA ARG A 156 12.27 -3.70 1.47
C ARG A 156 13.23 -2.75 0.78
N ASN A 157 14.33 -3.28 0.23
CA ASN A 157 15.13 -2.56 -0.76
C ASN A 157 15.53 -3.51 -1.89
N GLY A 158 15.14 -3.16 -3.12
CA GLY A 158 15.17 -4.04 -4.28
C GLY A 158 14.27 -5.28 -4.09
N PRO A 159 14.77 -6.49 -4.41
CA PRO A 159 13.99 -7.71 -4.23
C PRO A 159 13.99 -8.22 -2.78
N TRP A 160 14.81 -7.63 -1.91
CA TRP A 160 15.02 -8.14 -0.56
C TRP A 160 14.13 -7.41 0.44
N LYS A 161 13.45 -8.18 1.30
CA LYS A 161 12.67 -7.65 2.42
C LYS A 161 13.10 -8.29 3.72
N MET A 162 13.36 -7.44 4.71
CA MET A 162 13.80 -7.83 6.03
C MET A 162 12.78 -7.40 7.09
N HIS A 163 12.45 -8.32 8.01
CA HIS A 163 11.58 -8.05 9.15
C HIS A 163 12.38 -8.03 10.45
N PHE A 164 12.44 -6.88 11.10
CA PHE A 164 12.96 -6.73 12.47
C PHE A 164 11.99 -7.34 13.49
N ARG A 165 10.69 -7.23 13.19
CA ARG A 165 9.59 -7.63 14.06
C ARG A 165 8.48 -8.23 13.22
N SER A 166 7.71 -9.12 13.80
CA SER A 166 6.47 -9.61 13.21
C SER A 166 5.38 -9.70 14.27
N ARG A 167 4.15 -9.37 13.87
CA ARG A 167 2.99 -9.46 14.74
C ARG A 167 1.75 -9.84 13.92
N PRO A 168 1.07 -10.95 14.26
CA PRO A 168 -0.22 -11.27 13.67
C PRO A 168 -1.26 -10.18 13.93
N ARG A 169 -2.40 -10.22 13.24
CA ARG A 169 -3.47 -9.23 13.48
C ARG A 169 -4.16 -9.45 14.82
N SER A 170 -4.67 -10.66 15.07
CA SER A 170 -5.36 -11.02 16.32
C SER A 170 -4.55 -11.92 17.25
N GLY A 171 -4.79 -11.80 18.56
CA GLY A 171 -4.53 -12.83 19.58
C GLY A 171 -3.08 -13.14 19.95
N ALA A 172 -2.11 -12.84 19.07
CA ALA A 172 -0.70 -13.18 19.29
C ALA A 172 0.15 -11.96 19.67
N LYS A 173 1.17 -12.22 20.49
CA LYS A 173 2.18 -11.23 20.87
C LYS A 173 3.09 -10.89 19.69
N GLU A 174 3.61 -9.67 19.71
CA GLU A 174 4.70 -9.26 18.83
C GLU A 174 5.95 -10.13 19.08
N THR A 175 6.63 -10.50 18.01
CA THR A 175 7.95 -11.15 18.05
C THR A 175 8.99 -10.16 17.57
N ILE A 176 10.03 -9.94 18.39
CA ILE A 176 11.24 -9.22 17.99
C ILE A 176 12.26 -10.28 17.56
N HIS A 177 12.83 -10.12 16.37
CA HIS A 177 13.75 -11.09 15.80
C HIS A 177 15.20 -10.70 16.12
N GLU A 178 15.91 -11.51 16.91
CA GLU A 178 17.34 -11.30 17.19
C GLU A 178 18.16 -11.26 15.88
N ILE A 179 17.93 -12.25 15.02
CA ILE A 179 18.33 -12.24 13.62
C ILE A 179 17.09 -11.91 12.81
N PRO A 180 17.01 -10.73 12.15
CA PRO A 180 15.87 -10.36 11.32
C PRO A 180 15.56 -11.43 10.27
N LEU A 181 14.27 -11.65 9.99
CA LEU A 181 13.87 -12.57 8.92
C LEU A 181 14.17 -11.90 7.57
N LEU A 182 14.63 -12.66 6.58
CA LEU A 182 14.96 -12.13 5.26
C LEU A 182 14.33 -12.96 4.14
N TYR A 183 13.69 -12.28 3.19
CA TYR A 183 13.03 -12.91 2.04
C TYR A 183 13.41 -12.23 0.74
N HIS A 184 13.47 -13.01 -0.35
CA HIS A 184 13.66 -12.51 -1.71
C HIS A 184 12.31 -12.51 -2.46
N LEU A 185 11.65 -11.37 -2.54
CA LEU A 185 10.24 -11.25 -2.94
C LEU A 185 9.94 -11.59 -4.41
N GLU A 186 10.93 -11.53 -5.30
CA GLU A 186 10.73 -11.96 -6.70
C GLU A 186 10.76 -13.49 -6.86
N ARG A 187 11.33 -14.21 -5.88
CA ARG A 187 11.44 -15.68 -5.89
C ARG A 187 10.48 -16.31 -4.89
N ASP A 188 10.24 -15.64 -3.77
CA ASP A 188 9.33 -16.02 -2.71
C ASP A 188 8.50 -14.81 -2.26
N PRO A 189 7.53 -14.37 -3.08
CA PRO A 189 6.56 -13.33 -2.71
C PRO A 189 5.67 -13.72 -1.52
N SER A 190 5.65 -15.01 -1.15
CA SER A 190 4.88 -15.56 -0.05
C SER A 190 5.63 -15.56 1.29
N GLU A 191 6.86 -15.06 1.34
CA GLU A 191 7.67 -14.93 2.56
C GLU A 191 7.70 -16.24 3.39
N LYS A 192 7.92 -17.37 2.71
CA LYS A 192 7.94 -18.73 3.30
C LYS A 192 9.33 -19.19 3.70
N LYS A 193 10.35 -18.83 2.92
CA LYS A 193 11.72 -19.32 3.09
C LYS A 193 12.62 -18.20 3.60
N ASP A 194 12.91 -18.25 4.89
CA ASP A 194 13.90 -17.35 5.50
C ASP A 194 15.30 -17.63 4.95
N LEU A 195 15.97 -16.55 4.56
CA LEU A 195 17.29 -16.53 3.93
C LEU A 195 18.34 -15.82 4.78
N ALA A 196 17.99 -15.33 5.99
CA ALA A 196 18.87 -14.49 6.79
C ALA A 196 20.23 -15.13 7.08
N LYS A 197 20.24 -16.40 7.50
CA LYS A 197 21.48 -17.14 7.79
C LYS A 197 22.41 -17.33 6.59
N LYS A 198 21.87 -17.26 5.36
CA LYS A 198 22.62 -17.44 4.12
C LYS A 198 23.14 -16.14 3.52
N HIS A 199 22.58 -15.01 3.95
CA HIS A 199 22.85 -13.69 3.38
C HIS A 199 23.05 -12.62 4.46
N PRO A 200 24.02 -12.80 5.39
CA PRO A 200 24.30 -11.80 6.43
C PRO A 200 24.67 -10.43 5.84
N GLU A 201 25.32 -10.40 4.68
CA GLU A 201 25.66 -9.16 3.96
C GLU A 201 24.41 -8.34 3.56
N ILE A 202 23.31 -9.01 3.24
CA ILE A 202 22.05 -8.35 2.88
C ILE A 202 21.34 -7.84 4.14
N ILE A 203 21.43 -8.55 5.25
CA ILE A 203 20.93 -8.08 6.55
C ILE A 203 21.61 -6.76 6.93
N GLU A 204 22.94 -6.71 6.91
CA GLU A 204 23.69 -5.51 7.28
C GLU A 204 23.37 -4.33 6.37
N ARG A 205 23.26 -4.58 5.05
CA ARG A 205 22.85 -3.56 4.09
C ARG A 205 21.44 -3.00 4.40
N LEU A 206 20.47 -3.87 4.69
CA LEU A 206 19.10 -3.44 4.99
C LEU A 206 18.98 -2.77 6.36
N ARG A 207 19.83 -3.14 7.33
CA ARG A 207 19.97 -2.42 8.60
C ARG A 207 20.44 -0.99 8.36
N ALA A 208 21.49 -0.81 7.56
CA ALA A 208 22.00 0.52 7.22
C ALA A 208 20.94 1.39 6.50
N VAL A 209 20.16 0.80 5.58
CA VAL A 209 19.04 1.50 4.93
C VAL A 209 17.98 1.93 5.94
N ALA A 210 17.59 1.05 6.87
CA ALA A 210 16.63 1.37 7.91
C ALA A 210 17.15 2.46 8.86
N GLU A 211 18.42 2.36 9.29
CA GLU A 211 19.06 3.34 10.16
C GLU A 211 19.10 4.74 9.51
N ALA A 212 19.54 4.80 8.25
CA ALA A 212 19.56 6.04 7.46
C ALA A 212 18.17 6.68 7.35
N HIS A 213 17.11 5.88 7.25
CA HIS A 213 15.74 6.42 7.29
C HIS A 213 15.36 6.89 8.69
N THR A 214 15.58 6.08 9.74
CA THR A 214 15.15 6.42 11.09
C THR A 214 15.84 7.66 11.67
N THR A 215 17.07 7.96 11.23
CA THR A 215 17.80 9.17 11.66
C THR A 215 17.24 10.47 11.09
N THR A 216 16.43 10.42 10.01
CA THR A 216 15.77 11.61 9.46
C THR A 216 14.41 11.90 10.10
N LEU A 217 13.86 10.95 10.86
CA LEU A 217 12.52 11.06 11.42
C LEU A 217 12.46 12.08 12.55
N LYS A 218 11.48 12.98 12.45
CA LYS A 218 11.10 13.89 13.53
C LYS A 218 9.72 13.45 14.03
N PRO A 219 9.60 12.91 15.25
CA PRO A 219 8.31 12.50 15.80
C PRO A 219 7.32 13.67 15.80
N VAL A 220 6.09 13.39 15.39
CA VAL A 220 4.96 14.34 15.47
C VAL A 220 4.06 13.96 16.64
N GLU A 221 3.21 14.90 17.09
CA GLU A 221 2.24 14.62 18.15
C GLU A 221 1.32 13.46 17.75
N ASN A 222 1.24 12.44 18.60
CA ASN A 222 0.38 11.28 18.39
C ASN A 222 -1.10 11.67 18.57
N GLN A 223 -1.79 11.88 17.45
CA GLN A 223 -3.21 12.25 17.45
C GLN A 223 -4.16 11.11 17.88
N MET A 224 -3.70 9.86 17.89
CA MET A 224 -4.54 8.69 18.24
C MET A 224 -4.71 8.49 19.74
N VAL A 225 -3.85 9.10 20.57
CA VAL A 225 -3.93 9.05 22.04
C VAL A 225 -4.40 10.37 22.65
N LYS A 226 -4.60 11.41 21.84
CA LYS A 226 -5.02 12.72 22.30
C LYS A 226 -6.46 12.67 22.80
N VAL A 227 -6.64 12.96 24.09
CA VAL A 227 -7.97 13.13 24.69
C VAL A 227 -8.28 14.61 24.73
N LEU A 228 -9.27 15.05 23.94
CA LEU A 228 -9.76 16.42 24.05
C LEU A 228 -10.43 16.61 25.41
N PRO A 229 -10.22 17.74 26.10
CA PRO A 229 -10.94 18.04 27.33
C PRO A 229 -12.44 18.04 27.03
N LYS A 230 -13.25 17.48 27.95
CA LYS A 230 -14.71 17.58 27.85
C LYS A 230 -15.07 19.07 27.80
N LYS A 231 -15.82 19.48 26.77
CA LYS A 231 -16.46 20.81 26.78
C LYS A 231 -17.26 20.90 28.07
N LYS A 232 -17.00 21.92 28.89
CA LYS A 232 -17.92 22.26 29.98
C LYS A 232 -19.27 22.58 29.32
N PRO A 233 -20.40 22.06 29.83
CA PRO A 233 -21.70 22.54 29.41
C PRO A 233 -21.68 24.06 29.56
N ASP A 234 -22.18 24.77 28.56
CA ASP A 234 -22.14 26.22 28.48
C ASP A 234 -22.51 26.84 29.83
N GLN A 235 -21.64 27.72 30.33
CA GLN A 235 -22.06 28.72 31.30
C GLN A 235 -22.87 29.73 30.48
N ASP A 236 -24.19 29.49 30.41
CA ASP A 236 -25.18 30.46 29.95
C ASP A 236 -25.05 31.80 30.72
#